data_AF-A0A0M2XX23-F1
#
_entry.id   AF-A0A0M2XX23-F1
#
_cell.length_a   1.000
_cell.length_b   1.000
_cell.length_c   1.000
_cell.angle_alpha   90.00
_cell.angle_beta   90.00
_cell.angle_gamma   90.00
#
_symmetry.space_group_name_H-M   'P 1'
#
loop_
_entity.id
_entity.type
_entity.pdbx_description
1 polymer ?
#
loop_
_entity_poly.entity_id
_entity_poly.type
_entity_poly.pdbx_seq_one_letter_code
_entity_poly.pdbx_strand_id
1 'polypeptide(L)'
;MKTLQQYYNEAGEYGRKLYLRNEAIRTGKWDMYESTVKEEFPDIADAELEESRELAKGIKQMSKQEFREWITKNRVNMLTSDLYVLDEGAILTGSVVPPGDLQFIIGDGIEDLIQCNVSPNDVLKLTNHSVYWVDPIVKA
;
A
#
# COMPACT_ATOMS: atom_id res chain seq x y z
N MET A 1 8.59 10.57 -4.87
CA MET A 1 8.26 9.15 -5.07
C MET A 1 9.54 8.36 -5.16
N LYS A 2 9.62 7.20 -4.49
CA LYS A 2 10.75 6.27 -4.68
C LYS A 2 10.62 5.53 -6.01
N THR A 3 11.76 5.22 -6.62
CA THR A 3 11.85 4.47 -7.87
C THR A 3 11.92 2.97 -7.61
N LEU A 4 11.62 2.14 -8.62
CA LEU A 4 11.83 0.69 -8.57
C LEU A 4 13.23 0.31 -8.08
N GLN A 5 14.27 0.99 -8.57
CA GLN A 5 15.65 0.73 -8.16
C GLN A 5 15.88 1.03 -6.68
N GLN A 6 15.23 2.08 -6.13
CA GLN A 6 15.34 2.39 -4.71
C GLN A 6 14.66 1.30 -3.85
N TYR A 7 13.48 0.82 -4.26
CA TYR A 7 12.83 -0.30 -3.56
C TYR A 7 13.66 -1.58 -3.61
N TYR A 8 14.28 -1.88 -4.75
CA TYR A 8 15.19 -3.02 -4.86
C TYR A 8 16.42 -2.87 -3.98
N ASN A 9 17.05 -1.69 -3.97
CA ASN A 9 18.25 -1.46 -3.18
C ASN A 9 18.00 -1.55 -1.66
N GLU A 10 16.81 -1.15 -1.21
CA GLU A 10 16.48 -1.07 0.21
C GLU A 10 15.78 -2.34 0.75
N ALA A 11 15.00 -3.04 -0.07
CA ALA A 11 14.21 -4.22 0.34
C ALA A 11 14.32 -5.42 -0.61
N GLY A 12 15.28 -5.41 -1.52
CA GLY A 12 15.58 -6.53 -2.44
C GLY A 12 14.44 -6.87 -3.40
N GLU A 13 14.39 -8.15 -3.77
CA GLU A 13 13.36 -8.75 -4.63
C GLU A 13 11.95 -8.51 -4.06
N TYR A 14 11.81 -8.48 -2.73
CA TYR A 14 10.52 -8.22 -2.09
C TYR A 14 10.03 -6.78 -2.31
N GLY A 15 10.91 -5.78 -2.20
CA GLY A 15 10.58 -4.40 -2.54
C GLY A 15 10.23 -4.23 -4.01
N ARG A 16 10.99 -4.88 -4.90
CA ARG A 16 10.70 -4.93 -6.34
C ARG A 16 9.32 -5.54 -6.62
N LYS A 17 8.99 -6.67 -5.96
CA LYS A 17 7.70 -7.36 -6.08
C LYS A 17 6.53 -6.42 -5.76
N LEU A 18 6.56 -5.75 -4.61
CA LEU A 18 5.48 -4.88 -4.17
C LEU A 18 5.34 -3.63 -5.06
N TYR A 19 6.46 -3.02 -5.47
CA TYR A 19 6.41 -1.89 -6.39
C TYR A 19 5.74 -2.26 -7.71
N LEU A 20 6.16 -3.38 -8.32
CA LEU A 20 5.61 -3.85 -9.59
C LEU A 20 4.16 -4.30 -9.46
N ARG A 21 3.77 -4.93 -8.35
CA ARG A 21 2.37 -5.25 -8.06
C ARG A 21 1.51 -4.00 -8.09
N ASN A 22 1.92 -2.96 -7.36
CA ASN A 22 1.15 -1.73 -7.27
C ASN A 22 1.11 -0.99 -8.60
N GLU A 23 2.20 -0.99 -9.37
CA GLU A 23 2.18 -0.47 -10.74
C GLU A 23 1.20 -1.25 -11.64
N ALA A 24 1.19 -2.58 -11.56
CA ALA A 24 0.27 -3.42 -12.30
C ALA A 24 -1.20 -3.18 -11.92
N ILE A 25 -1.50 -3.05 -10.62
CA ILE A 25 -2.84 -2.70 -10.12
C ILE A 25 -3.30 -1.34 -10.67
N ARG A 26 -2.43 -0.32 -10.62
CA ARG A 26 -2.78 1.05 -11.04
C ARG A 26 -2.96 1.18 -12.54
N THR A 27 -2.17 0.46 -13.32
CA THR A 27 -2.10 0.62 -14.78
C THR A 27 -2.83 -0.47 -15.56
N GLY A 28 -3.16 -1.58 -14.91
CA GLY A 28 -3.67 -2.80 -15.55
C GLY A 28 -2.64 -3.57 -16.37
N LYS A 29 -1.34 -3.19 -16.33
CA LYS A 29 -0.27 -3.82 -17.10
C LYS A 29 0.49 -4.82 -16.23
N TRP A 30 0.24 -6.10 -16.46
CA TRP A 30 0.69 -7.17 -15.56
C TRP A 30 2.00 -7.85 -15.99
N ASP A 31 2.40 -7.75 -17.26
CA ASP A 31 3.48 -8.53 -17.86
C ASP A 31 4.79 -8.51 -17.05
N MET A 32 5.23 -7.32 -16.61
CA MET A 32 6.46 -7.16 -15.84
C MET A 32 6.37 -7.71 -14.42
N TYR A 33 5.21 -7.60 -13.78
CA TYR A 33 5.00 -8.14 -12.45
C TYR A 33 4.91 -9.66 -12.52
N GLU A 34 4.18 -10.21 -13.49
CA GLU A 34 4.06 -11.65 -13.71
C GLU A 34 5.40 -12.33 -14.00
N SER A 35 6.21 -11.75 -14.89
CA SER A 35 7.53 -12.31 -15.18
C SER A 35 8.43 -12.29 -13.94
N THR A 36 8.44 -11.16 -13.22
CA THR A 36 9.25 -11.00 -12.00
C THR A 36 8.84 -12.02 -10.92
N VAL A 37 7.54 -12.17 -10.65
CA VAL A 37 7.05 -13.11 -9.63
C VAL A 37 7.37 -14.56 -10.00
N LYS A 38 7.23 -14.95 -11.27
CA LYS A 38 7.56 -16.31 -11.73
C LYS A 38 9.05 -16.62 -11.68
N GLU A 39 9.90 -15.62 -11.90
CA GLU A 39 11.35 -15.78 -11.87
C GLU A 39 11.90 -15.76 -10.45
N GLU A 40 11.47 -14.81 -9.62
CA GLU A 40 12.04 -14.55 -8.29
C GLU A 40 11.31 -15.31 -7.16
N PHE A 41 10.04 -15.67 -7.35
CA PHE A 41 9.18 -16.30 -6.34
C PHE A 41 8.37 -17.50 -6.90
N PRO A 42 9.00 -18.47 -7.60
CA PRO A 42 8.29 -19.51 -8.35
C PRO A 42 7.36 -20.36 -7.49
N ASP A 43 7.72 -20.63 -6.23
CA ASP A 43 6.96 -21.50 -5.34
C ASP A 43 5.58 -20.94 -4.94
N ILE A 44 5.43 -19.61 -4.98
CA ILE A 44 4.19 -18.92 -4.61
C ILE A 44 3.56 -18.17 -5.79
N ALA A 45 4.14 -18.27 -6.98
CA ALA A 45 3.85 -17.36 -8.09
C ALA A 45 2.38 -17.36 -8.49
N ASP A 46 1.77 -18.54 -8.65
CA ASP A 46 0.37 -18.64 -9.06
C ASP A 46 -0.57 -18.04 -8.00
N ALA A 47 -0.33 -18.34 -6.72
CA ALA A 47 -1.12 -17.81 -5.61
C ALA A 47 -0.97 -16.29 -5.46
N GLU A 48 0.26 -15.77 -5.49
CA GLU A 48 0.56 -14.33 -5.40
C GLU A 48 -0.09 -13.55 -6.55
N LEU A 49 -0.08 -14.10 -7.77
CA LEU A 49 -0.70 -13.47 -8.94
C LEU A 49 -2.22 -13.50 -8.87
N GLU A 50 -2.82 -14.60 -8.42
CA GLU A 50 -4.26 -14.69 -8.18
C GLU A 50 -4.70 -13.67 -7.13
N GLU A 51 -4.06 -13.68 -5.95
CA GLU A 51 -4.36 -12.76 -4.85
C GLU A 51 -4.20 -11.29 -5.27
N SER A 52 -3.16 -10.96 -6.02
CA SER A 52 -2.93 -9.59 -6.50
C SER A 52 -3.96 -9.14 -7.51
N ARG A 53 -4.44 -10.03 -8.38
CA ARG A 53 -5.53 -9.72 -9.32
C ARG A 53 -6.87 -9.56 -8.60
N GLU A 54 -7.15 -10.38 -7.60
CA GLU A 54 -8.35 -10.21 -6.77
C GLU A 54 -8.31 -8.89 -6.00
N LEU A 55 -7.15 -8.55 -5.40
CA LEU A 55 -6.94 -7.25 -4.76
C LEU A 55 -7.22 -6.11 -5.75
N ALA A 56 -6.68 -6.18 -6.98
CA ALA A 56 -6.85 -5.16 -8.00
C ALA A 56 -8.33 -4.84 -8.31
N LYS A 57 -9.21 -5.85 -8.28
CA LYS A 57 -10.66 -5.66 -8.50
C LYS A 57 -11.33 -4.88 -7.37
N GLY A 58 -10.78 -4.95 -6.16
CA GLY A 58 -11.30 -4.30 -4.97
C GLY A 58 -10.79 -2.87 -4.74
N ILE A 59 -9.58 -2.55 -5.23
CA ILE A 59 -8.97 -1.24 -5.00
C ILE A 59 -9.80 -0.10 -5.56
N LYS A 60 -9.99 0.94 -4.75
CA LYS A 60 -10.65 2.18 -5.14
C LYS A 60 -9.66 3.32 -5.22
N GLN A 61 -9.82 4.14 -6.25
CA GLN A 61 -9.20 5.47 -6.31
C GLN A 61 -10.12 6.44 -5.57
N MET A 62 -9.56 7.18 -4.63
CA MET A 62 -10.27 8.20 -3.86
C MET A 62 -9.52 9.53 -3.98
N SER A 63 -10.25 10.62 -4.16
CA SER A 63 -9.73 11.95 -3.88
C SER A 63 -9.39 12.10 -2.39
N LYS A 64 -8.61 13.12 -2.03
CA LYS A 64 -8.31 13.41 -0.62
C LYS A 64 -9.56 13.61 0.24
N GLN A 65 -10.62 14.17 -0.35
CA GLN A 65 -11.90 14.35 0.33
C GLN A 65 -12.61 13.01 0.55
N GLU A 66 -12.78 12.20 -0.50
CA GLU A 66 -13.41 10.87 -0.39
C GLU A 66 -12.65 9.96 0.57
N PHE A 67 -11.32 10.03 0.57
CA PHE A 67 -10.48 9.26 1.48
C PHE A 67 -10.73 9.66 2.94
N ARG A 68 -10.80 10.97 3.23
CA ARG A 68 -11.15 11.49 4.56
C ARG A 68 -12.55 11.04 5.00
N GLU A 69 -13.52 11.08 4.10
CA GLU A 69 -14.89 10.63 4.35
C GLU A 69 -14.93 9.12 4.64
N TRP A 70 -14.17 8.31 3.88
CA TRP A 70 -14.05 6.88 4.09
C TRP A 70 -13.41 6.54 5.45
N ILE A 71 -12.31 7.22 5.83
CA ILE A 71 -11.68 7.06 7.15
C ILE A 71 -12.70 7.31 8.26
N THR A 72 -13.40 8.45 8.17
CA THR A 72 -14.36 8.88 9.20
C THR A 72 -15.54 7.93 9.30
N LYS A 73 -16.15 7.58 8.16
CA LYS A 73 -17.32 6.71 8.08
C LYS A 73 -17.05 5.33 8.67
N ASN A 74 -15.87 4.77 8.39
CA ASN A 74 -15.50 3.43 8.84
C ASN A 74 -14.74 3.42 10.18
N ARG A 75 -14.55 4.59 10.81
CA ARG A 75 -13.83 4.74 12.09
C ARG A 75 -12.41 4.18 12.05
N VAL A 76 -11.76 4.24 10.88
CA VAL A 76 -10.38 3.80 10.70
C VAL A 76 -9.49 4.65 11.59
N ASN A 77 -8.75 4.00 12.49
CA ASN A 77 -7.84 4.67 13.42
C ASN A 77 -6.36 4.31 13.17
N MET A 78 -6.10 3.36 12.26
CA MET A 78 -4.78 3.03 11.76
C MET A 78 -4.85 2.74 10.26
N LEU A 79 -3.88 3.26 9.50
CA LEU A 79 -3.67 2.85 8.12
C LEU A 79 -2.40 2.00 8.05
N THR A 80 -2.41 1.01 7.18
CA THR A 80 -1.21 0.29 6.76
C THR A 80 -0.95 0.64 5.30
N SER A 81 0.22 1.20 5.03
CA SER A 81 0.71 1.46 3.67
C SER A 81 1.59 0.30 3.23
N ASP A 82 1.29 -0.31 2.08
CA ASP A 82 2.07 -1.44 1.61
C ASP A 82 3.47 -1.08 1.09
N LEU A 83 3.61 0.15 0.58
CA LEU A 83 4.83 0.82 0.17
C LEU A 83 5.06 2.07 1.02
N TYR A 84 6.07 2.86 0.68
CA TYR A 84 6.37 4.12 1.33
C TYR A 84 5.15 5.05 1.30
N VAL A 85 4.67 5.50 2.46
CA VAL A 85 3.37 6.20 2.55
C VAL A 85 3.31 7.52 1.77
N LEU A 86 4.46 8.16 1.50
CA LEU A 86 4.51 9.37 0.68
C LEU A 86 4.48 9.08 -0.82
N ASP A 87 4.58 7.82 -1.23
CA ASP A 87 4.45 7.43 -2.62
C ASP A 87 2.97 7.37 -3.02
N GLU A 88 2.63 8.10 -4.08
CA GLU A 88 1.28 8.12 -4.65
C GLU A 88 0.86 6.75 -5.24
N GLY A 89 1.83 5.86 -5.44
CA GLY A 89 1.60 4.48 -5.85
C GLY A 89 1.33 3.49 -4.71
N ALA A 90 1.37 3.94 -3.45
CA ALA A 90 1.06 3.08 -2.31
C ALA A 90 -0.44 2.76 -2.23
N ILE A 91 -0.74 1.53 -1.81
CA ILE A 91 -2.09 1.08 -1.51
C ILE A 91 -2.25 1.12 0.01
N LEU A 92 -3.31 1.79 0.45
CA LEU A 92 -3.64 2.00 1.84
C LEU A 92 -4.76 1.05 2.27
N THR A 93 -4.53 0.32 3.36
CA THR A 93 -5.55 -0.49 4.03
C THR A 93 -5.88 0.12 5.38
N GLY A 94 -7.17 0.19 5.72
CA GLY A 94 -7.62 0.72 7.00
C GLY A 94 -7.89 -0.38 8.02
N SER A 95 -7.59 -0.09 9.29
CA SER A 95 -7.90 -0.96 10.42
C SER A 95 -8.57 -0.20 11.56
N VAL A 96 -9.36 -0.90 12.37
CA VAL A 96 -9.93 -0.41 13.63
C VAL A 96 -9.29 -1.17 14.79
N VAL A 97 -8.23 -0.61 15.36
CA VAL A 97 -7.40 -1.27 16.36
C VAL A 97 -7.74 -0.75 17.77
N PRO A 98 -7.75 -1.60 18.82
CA PRO A 98 -7.92 -1.13 20.18
C PRO A 98 -6.86 -0.07 20.57
N PRO A 99 -7.17 0.95 21.38
CA PRO A 99 -6.22 2.03 21.70
C PRO A 99 -4.89 1.57 22.30
N GLY A 100 -4.88 0.44 23.03
CA GLY A 100 -3.67 -0.13 23.63
C GLY A 100 -2.75 -0.83 22.61
N ASP A 101 -3.27 -1.16 21.43
CA ASP A 101 -2.56 -1.90 20.38
C ASP A 101 -2.19 -0.99 19.19
N LEU A 102 -2.49 0.32 19.29
CA LEU A 102 -2.09 1.30 18.29
C LEU A 102 -0.56 1.46 18.31
N GLN A 103 0.10 0.79 17.37
CA GLN A 103 1.52 0.93 17.11
C GLN A 103 1.68 1.71 15.81
N PHE A 104 1.77 3.03 15.93
CA PHE A 104 2.28 3.86 14.84
C PHE A 104 3.80 3.81 14.87
N ILE A 105 4.43 3.91 13.70
CA ILE A 105 5.87 4.17 13.66
C ILE A 105 6.07 5.60 14.18
N ILE A 106 6.52 5.72 15.44
CA ILE A 106 6.83 6.99 16.09
C ILE A 106 8.30 7.31 15.78
N GLY A 107 8.54 8.27 14.89
CA GLY A 107 9.87 8.78 14.59
C GLY A 107 9.79 9.95 13.61
N ASP A 108 10.78 10.85 13.65
CA ASP A 108 10.90 12.03 12.77
C ASP A 108 11.09 11.67 11.27
N GLY A 109 11.05 10.39 10.93
CA GLY A 109 11.01 9.90 9.57
C GLY A 109 9.89 8.86 9.41
N ILE A 110 9.20 8.94 8.29
CA ILE A 110 8.55 7.77 7.72
C ILE A 110 9.73 6.93 7.22
N GLU A 111 10.31 6.10 8.08
CA GLU A 111 11.55 5.39 7.74
C GLU A 111 11.28 4.00 7.17
N ASP A 112 10.15 3.40 7.50
CA ASP A 112 9.77 2.12 6.94
C ASP A 112 9.30 2.29 5.49
N LEU A 113 9.83 1.40 4.65
CA LEU A 113 9.62 1.41 3.21
C LEU A 113 8.38 0.61 2.80
N ILE A 114 8.01 -0.40 3.59
CA ILE A 114 7.05 -1.43 3.25
C ILE A 114 6.23 -1.78 4.49
N GLN A 115 4.92 -1.99 4.32
CA GLN A 115 3.98 -2.40 5.40
C GLN A 115 4.01 -1.46 6.62
N CYS A 116 3.88 -0.17 6.38
CA CYS A 116 4.04 0.87 7.39
C CYS A 116 2.71 1.20 8.07
N ASN A 117 2.65 1.09 9.40
CA ASN A 117 1.49 1.55 10.17
C ASN A 117 1.60 3.04 10.48
N VAL A 118 0.60 3.80 10.05
CA VAL A 118 0.59 5.26 10.10
C VAL A 118 -0.76 5.79 10.59
N SER A 119 -0.72 6.98 11.19
CA SER A 119 -1.94 7.67 11.59
C SER A 119 -2.70 8.15 10.35
N PRO A 120 -4.02 7.94 10.26
CA PRO A 120 -4.84 8.55 9.20
C PRO A 120 -4.68 10.07 9.12
N ASN A 121 -4.50 10.73 10.27
CA ASN A 121 -4.29 12.18 10.32
C ASN A 121 -2.93 12.59 9.74
N ASP A 122 -1.88 11.80 9.96
CA ASP A 122 -0.55 12.11 9.44
C ASP A 122 -0.52 11.95 7.93
N VAL A 123 -1.13 10.89 7.38
CA VAL A 123 -1.28 10.74 5.92
C VAL A 123 -2.02 11.94 5.33
N LEU A 124 -3.17 12.32 5.88
CA LEU A 124 -3.95 13.46 5.39
C LEU A 124 -3.21 14.81 5.50
N LYS A 125 -2.24 14.95 6.41
CA LYS A 125 -1.44 16.17 6.58
C LYS A 125 -0.20 16.19 5.70
N LEU A 126 0.52 15.07 5.64
CA LEU A 126 1.85 14.97 5.05
C LEU A 126 1.80 14.70 3.54
N THR A 127 0.70 14.16 3.01
CA THR A 127 0.56 13.92 1.57
C THR A 127 -0.45 14.88 0.93
N ASN A 128 -0.25 15.15 -0.36
CA ASN A 128 -1.22 15.85 -1.19
C ASN A 128 -1.33 15.18 -2.57
N HIS A 129 -1.47 13.85 -2.53
CA HIS A 129 -1.63 13.03 -3.74
C HIS A 129 -2.89 13.42 -4.51
N SER A 130 -2.84 13.30 -5.83
CA SER A 130 -4.00 13.52 -6.69
C SER A 130 -5.07 12.45 -6.45
N VAL A 131 -4.63 11.22 -6.20
CA VAL A 131 -5.47 10.07 -5.87
C VAL A 131 -4.82 9.24 -4.76
N TYR A 132 -5.67 8.63 -3.94
CA TYR A 132 -5.30 7.63 -2.93
C TYR A 132 -5.84 6.28 -3.39
N TRP A 133 -4.98 5.27 -3.43
CA TRP A 133 -5.38 3.90 -3.74
C TRP A 133 -5.70 3.21 -2.43
N VAL A 134 -6.96 2.80 -2.27
CA VAL A 134 -7.48 2.31 -1.00
C VAL A 134 -8.08 0.94 -1.21
N ASP A 135 -7.65 -0.03 -0.41
CA ASP A 135 -8.43 -1.25 -0.20
C ASP A 135 -9.63 -0.88 0.69
N PRO A 136 -10.87 -0.92 0.17
CA PRO A 136 -12.03 -0.46 0.90
C PRO A 136 -12.42 -1.41 2.05
N ILE A 137 -11.85 -2.61 2.12
CA ILE A 137 -12.11 -3.57 3.19
C ILE A 137 -11.35 -3.13 4.44
N VAL A 138 -12.08 -2.84 5.51
CA VAL A 138 -11.52 -2.42 6.79
C VAL A 138 -11.25 -3.65 7.65
N LYS A 139 -10.01 -3.76 8.15
CA LYS A 139 -9.58 -4.83 9.04
C LYS A 139 -10.00 -4.55 10.49
N ALA A 140 -10.35 -5.60 11.20
CA ALA A 140 -10.73 -5.58 12.62
C ALA A 140 -9.56 -6.00 13.51
#